data_AF-A0A557ZSY6-F1
#
_entry.id   AF-A0A557ZSY6-F1
#
_cell.length_a   1.000
_cell.length_b   1.000
_cell.length_c   1.000
_cell.angle_alpha   90.00
_cell.angle_beta   90.00
_cell.angle_gamma   90.00
#
_symmetry.space_group_name_H-M   'P 1'
#
loop_
_entity.id
_entity.type
_entity.pdbx_description
1 polymer ?
#
loop_
_entity_poly.entity_id
_entity_poly.type
_entity_poly.pdbx_seq_one_letter_code
_entity_poly.pdbx_strand_id
1 'polypeptide(L)'
;MTPHSAPGHDRSDAGLNAIIGERRQLISLAYRLLGSLAEAEDTVQETYARWYALSQQQRDAIESPGAWLTTVASRICLDLLGSARARRERYVGEWIPEPLPGRTEWI
;
A
#
# COMPACT_ATOMS: atom_id res chain seq x y z
N MET A 1 -11.55 -32.44 34.22
CA MET A 1 -12.71 -32.21 33.34
C MET A 1 -12.39 -31.02 32.44
N THR A 2 -11.67 -31.26 31.35
CA THR A 2 -11.47 -30.32 30.23
C THR A 2 -12.24 -30.91 29.04
N PRO A 3 -12.89 -30.08 28.22
CA PRO A 3 -12.14 -29.44 27.14
C PRO A 3 -12.61 -28.00 26.84
N HIS A 4 -11.68 -27.08 26.59
CA HIS A 4 -12.01 -25.90 25.77
C HIS A 4 -10.80 -25.48 24.93
N SER A 5 -10.51 -26.26 23.90
CA SER A 5 -9.68 -25.82 22.79
C SER A 5 -10.51 -24.89 21.91
N ALA A 6 -10.12 -23.62 21.82
CA ALA A 6 -10.69 -22.68 20.85
C ALA A 6 -9.96 -22.85 19.49
N PRO A 7 -10.62 -23.25 18.39
CA PRO A 7 -9.95 -23.55 17.12
C PRO A 7 -9.83 -22.34 16.16
N GLY A 8 -9.93 -21.09 16.64
CA GLY A 8 -10.02 -19.90 15.78
C GLY A 8 -8.71 -19.15 15.46
N HIS A 9 -7.63 -19.37 16.22
CA HIS A 9 -6.41 -18.55 16.11
C HIS A 9 -5.54 -18.95 14.90
N ASP A 10 -5.40 -20.25 14.66
CA ASP A 10 -4.47 -20.83 13.68
C ASP A 10 -4.76 -20.41 12.22
N ARG A 11 -6.05 -20.25 11.87
CA ARG A 11 -6.47 -19.76 10.55
C ARG A 11 -6.17 -18.27 10.34
N SER A 12 -6.29 -17.48 11.39
CA SER A 12 -6.02 -16.04 11.35
C SER A 12 -4.52 -15.78 11.21
N ASP A 13 -3.69 -16.54 11.92
CA ASP A 13 -2.23 -16.47 11.85
C ASP A 13 -1.69 -16.94 10.50
N ALA A 14 -2.26 -18.01 9.92
CA ALA A 14 -1.93 -18.44 8.56
C ALA A 14 -2.28 -17.36 7.51
N GLY A 15 -3.43 -16.70 7.67
CA GLY A 15 -3.83 -15.57 6.82
C GLY A 15 -2.87 -14.38 6.97
N LEU A 16 -2.45 -14.07 8.19
CA LEU A 16 -1.48 -13.00 8.48
C LEU A 16 -0.13 -13.26 7.81
N ASN A 17 0.38 -14.47 7.92
CA ASN A 17 1.65 -14.88 7.30
C ASN A 17 1.57 -14.81 5.76
N ALA A 18 0.44 -15.19 5.17
CA ALA A 18 0.23 -15.04 3.74
C ALA A 18 0.27 -13.56 3.31
N ILE A 19 -0.38 -12.66 4.05
CA ILE A 19 -0.37 -11.21 3.77
C ILE A 19 1.02 -10.61 3.87
N ILE A 20 1.78 -10.99 4.91
CA ILE A 20 3.17 -10.54 5.11
C ILE A 20 4.07 -11.04 3.97
N GLY A 21 3.82 -12.25 3.47
CA GLY A 21 4.52 -12.83 2.32
C GLY A 21 4.38 -11.99 1.03
N GLU A 22 3.28 -11.28 0.86
CA GLU A 22 3.02 -10.46 -0.33
C GLU A 22 3.80 -9.13 -0.37
N ARG A 23 4.40 -8.71 0.75
CA ARG A 23 5.01 -7.37 0.87
C ARG A 23 6.00 -7.06 -0.24
N ARG A 24 6.88 -8.02 -0.55
CA ARG A 24 7.92 -7.87 -1.59
C ARG A 24 7.31 -7.72 -2.98
N GLN A 25 6.26 -8.49 -3.27
CA GLN A 25 5.59 -8.46 -4.56
C GLN A 25 4.85 -7.12 -4.74
N LEU A 26 4.15 -6.67 -3.71
CA LEU A 26 3.44 -5.38 -3.74
C LEU A 26 4.40 -4.20 -3.88
N ILE A 27 5.55 -4.19 -3.19
CA ILE A 27 6.60 -3.17 -3.42
C ILE A 27 7.07 -3.22 -4.87
N SER A 28 7.42 -4.40 -5.40
CA SER A 28 7.90 -4.53 -6.79
C SER A 28 6.86 -4.10 -7.82
N LEU A 29 5.56 -4.31 -7.54
CA LEU A 29 4.47 -3.84 -8.39
C LEU A 29 4.36 -2.32 -8.32
N ALA A 30 4.24 -1.75 -7.13
CA ALA A 30 4.05 -0.32 -6.94
C ALA A 30 5.27 0.47 -7.45
N TYR A 31 6.48 -0.03 -7.23
CA TYR A 31 7.72 0.57 -7.73
C TYR A 31 7.77 0.62 -9.26
N ARG A 32 7.30 -0.44 -9.94
CA ARG A 32 7.21 -0.44 -11.42
C ARG A 32 6.19 0.55 -11.96
N LEU A 33 5.13 0.86 -11.21
CA LEU A 33 4.09 1.80 -11.62
C LEU A 33 4.46 3.26 -11.31
N LEU A 34 5.06 3.51 -10.14
CA LEU A 34 5.33 4.85 -9.63
C LEU A 34 6.76 5.33 -9.91
N GLY A 35 7.72 4.41 -10.06
CA GLY A 35 9.14 4.74 -10.25
C GLY A 35 9.86 5.25 -8.99
N SER A 36 9.15 5.34 -7.86
CA SER A 36 9.67 5.81 -6.57
C SER A 36 9.58 4.71 -5.52
N LEU A 37 10.70 4.41 -4.85
CA LEU A 37 10.71 3.41 -3.77
C LEU A 37 9.88 3.90 -2.58
N ALA A 38 10.00 5.18 -2.22
CA ALA A 38 9.25 5.76 -1.11
C ALA A 38 7.73 5.67 -1.35
N GLU A 39 7.25 6.10 -2.52
CA GLU A 39 5.81 6.02 -2.83
C GLU A 39 5.32 4.56 -2.94
N ALA A 40 6.19 3.63 -3.37
CA ALA A 40 5.87 2.22 -3.39
C ALA A 40 5.72 1.66 -1.97
N GLU A 41 6.61 2.01 -1.05
CA GLU A 41 6.50 1.62 0.36
C GLU A 41 5.24 2.19 1.00
N ASP A 42 4.98 3.48 0.82
CA ASP A 42 3.77 4.15 1.33
C ASP A 42 2.49 3.50 0.78
N THR A 43 2.46 3.15 -0.50
CA THR A 43 1.34 2.43 -1.12
C THR A 43 1.08 1.09 -0.44
N VAL A 44 2.14 0.32 -0.15
CA VAL A 44 2.01 -0.98 0.54
C VAL A 44 1.53 -0.80 1.97
N GLN A 45 2.04 0.22 2.67
CA GLN A 45 1.61 0.54 4.03
C GLN A 45 0.12 0.91 4.07
N GLU A 46 -0.33 1.78 3.17
CA GLU A 46 -1.74 2.14 3.02
C GLU A 46 -2.60 0.92 2.65
N THR A 47 -2.11 0.04 1.78
CA THR A 47 -2.80 -1.21 1.40
C THR A 47 -3.03 -2.10 2.62
N TYR A 48 -2.01 -2.27 3.47
CA TYR A 48 -2.14 -3.04 4.71
C TYR A 48 -3.02 -2.34 5.74
N ALA A 49 -2.94 -1.01 5.87
CA ALA A 49 -3.83 -0.26 6.74
C ALA A 49 -5.31 -0.49 6.36
N ARG A 50 -5.63 -0.48 5.06
CA ARG A 50 -6.98 -0.80 4.55
C ARG A 50 -7.38 -2.25 4.82
N TRP A 51 -6.45 -3.20 4.71
CA TRP A 51 -6.73 -4.60 5.05
C TRP A 51 -7.08 -4.76 6.54
N TYR A 52 -6.29 -4.16 7.42
CA TYR A 52 -6.52 -4.25 8.87
C TYR A 52 -7.74 -3.46 9.35
N ALA A 53 -8.18 -2.46 8.58
CA ALA A 53 -9.44 -1.76 8.82
C ALA A 53 -10.68 -2.62 8.52
N LEU A 54 -10.54 -3.73 7.78
CA LEU A 54 -11.65 -4.65 7.52
C LEU A 54 -12.00 -5.45 8.78
N SER A 55 -13.30 -5.55 9.04
CA SER A 55 -13.82 -6.46 10.06
C SER A 55 -13.48 -7.92 9.72
N GLN A 56 -13.50 -8.79 10.72
CA GLN A 56 -13.22 -10.22 10.50
C GLN A 56 -14.17 -10.82 9.44
N GLN A 57 -15.47 -10.48 9.51
CA GLN A 57 -16.46 -10.94 8.53
C GLN A 57 -16.15 -10.45 7.10
N GLN A 58 -15.66 -9.21 6.96
CA GLN A 58 -15.26 -8.69 5.65
C GLN A 58 -14.02 -9.40 5.12
N ARG A 59 -13.05 -9.73 5.99
CA ARG A 59 -11.85 -10.50 5.61
C ARG A 59 -12.20 -11.93 5.23
N ASP A 60 -13.11 -12.56 5.96
CA ASP A 60 -13.57 -13.93 5.68
C ASP A 60 -14.37 -14.02 4.36
N ALA A 61 -15.01 -12.93 3.95
CA ALA A 61 -15.69 -12.84 2.65
C ALA A 61 -14.72 -12.65 1.46
N ILE A 62 -13.44 -12.37 1.71
CA ILE A 62 -12.42 -12.24 0.66
C ILE A 62 -11.83 -13.61 0.36
N GLU A 63 -12.22 -14.20 -0.77
CA GLU A 63 -11.76 -15.53 -1.20
C GLU A 63 -10.24 -15.59 -1.44
N SER A 64 -9.64 -14.50 -1.93
CA SER A 64 -8.21 -14.41 -2.21
C SER A 64 -7.60 -13.12 -1.65
N PRO A 65 -6.96 -13.18 -0.46
CA PRO A 65 -6.29 -12.04 0.14
C PRO A 65 -5.22 -11.41 -0.78
N GLY A 66 -4.40 -12.24 -1.45
CA GLY A 66 -3.36 -11.75 -2.36
C GLY A 66 -3.92 -10.97 -3.56
N ALA A 67 -5.01 -11.45 -4.15
CA ALA A 67 -5.69 -10.73 -5.25
C ALA A 67 -6.31 -9.42 -4.77
N TRP A 68 -6.90 -9.42 -3.57
CA TRP A 68 -7.44 -8.19 -2.96
C TRP A 68 -6.34 -7.16 -2.72
N LEU A 69 -5.21 -7.57 -2.12
CA LEU A 69 -4.08 -6.68 -1.83
C LEU A 69 -3.51 -6.08 -3.11
N THR A 70 -3.30 -6.92 -4.14
CA THR A 70 -2.81 -6.47 -5.46
C THR A 70 -3.76 -5.46 -6.09
N THR A 71 -5.08 -5.69 -5.98
CA THR A 71 -6.10 -4.78 -6.52
C THR A 71 -6.09 -3.43 -5.80
N VAL A 72 -6.02 -3.44 -4.47
CA VAL A 72 -6.01 -2.21 -3.67
C VAL A 72 -4.73 -1.41 -3.92
N ALA A 73 -3.56 -2.06 -3.89
CA ALA A 73 -2.28 -1.41 -4.19
C ALA A 73 -2.28 -0.79 -5.60
N SER A 74 -2.77 -1.52 -6.60
CA SER A 74 -2.86 -1.03 -7.98
C SER A 74 -3.77 0.20 -8.09
N ARG A 75 -4.90 0.22 -7.39
CA ARG A 75 -5.81 1.39 -7.37
C ARG A 75 -5.14 2.61 -6.75
N ILE A 76 -4.46 2.45 -5.62
CA ILE A 76 -3.71 3.54 -4.98
C ILE A 76 -2.64 4.09 -5.94
N CYS A 77 -1.88 3.23 -6.63
CA CYS A 77 -0.90 3.69 -7.62
C CYS A 77 -1.56 4.50 -8.74
N LEU A 78 -2.69 4.04 -9.28
CA LEU A 78 -3.42 4.73 -10.34
C LEU A 78 -3.96 6.09 -9.87
N ASP A 79 -4.47 6.18 -8.64
CA ASP A 79 -4.94 7.43 -8.04
C ASP A 79 -3.78 8.44 -7.89
N LEU A 80 -2.60 7.98 -7.42
CA LEU A 80 -1.40 8.80 -7.30
C LEU A 80 -0.94 9.34 -8.65
N LEU A 81 -0.83 8.48 -9.67
CA LEU A 81 -0.47 8.86 -11.04
C LEU A 81 -1.47 9.86 -11.64
N GLY A 82 -2.77 9.63 -11.42
CA GLY A 82 -3.85 10.53 -11.83
C GLY A 82 -3.74 11.91 -11.16
N SER A 83 -3.46 11.94 -9.85
CA SER A 83 -3.29 13.19 -9.09
C SER A 83 -2.08 14.00 -9.58
N ALA A 84 -0.96 13.32 -9.88
CA ALA A 84 0.26 13.94 -10.38
C ALA A 84 0.02 14.58 -11.76
N ARG A 85 -0.71 13.87 -12.64
CA ARG A 85 -1.13 14.39 -13.94
C ARG A 85 -2.04 15.61 -13.80
N ALA A 86 -3.07 15.53 -12.95
CA ALA A 86 -3.99 16.63 -12.71
C ALA A 86 -3.31 17.88 -12.12
N ARG A 87 -2.21 17.72 -11.35
CA ARG A 87 -1.40 18.84 -10.85
C ARG A 87 -0.62 19.55 -11.96
N ARG A 88 -0.12 18.80 -12.95
CA ARG A 88 0.55 19.34 -14.14
C ARG A 88 -0.44 20.08 -15.06
N GLU A 89 -1.64 19.54 -15.23
CA GLU A 89 -2.66 20.12 -16.12
C GLU A 89 -3.34 21.37 -15.53
N ARG A 90 -3.45 21.47 -14.19
CA ARG A 90 -3.99 22.67 -13.52
C ARG A 90 -2.99 23.82 -13.40
N TYR A 91 -1.73 23.62 -13.79
CA TYR A 91 -0.72 24.67 -13.82
C TYR A 91 -0.80 25.44 -15.15
N VAL A 92 -1.51 26.57 -15.16
CA VAL A 92 -1.41 27.56 -16.22
C VAL A 92 -0.20 28.45 -15.89
N GLY A 93 1.01 27.98 -16.23
CA GLY A 93 2.28 28.67 -15.98
C GLY A 93 3.50 27.77 -16.21
N GLU A 94 4.65 28.36 -16.57
CA GLU A 94 5.87 27.63 -16.90
C GLU A 94 6.37 26.79 -15.71
N TRP A 95 6.59 25.50 -15.97
CA TRP A 95 7.02 24.52 -14.98
C TRP A 95 8.46 24.82 -14.52
N ILE A 96 8.62 25.20 -13.25
CA ILE A 96 9.92 25.23 -12.57
C ILE A 96 9.94 24.08 -11.54
N PRO A 97 10.81 23.07 -11.67
CA PRO A 97 10.98 22.03 -10.67
C PRO A 97 11.54 22.61 -9.36
N GLU A 98 11.18 21.99 -8.24
CA GLU A 98 11.48 22.45 -6.88
C GLU A 98 12.96 22.81 -6.69
N PRO A 99 13.28 24.04 -6.24
CA PRO A 99 14.66 24.44 -6.01
C PRO A 99 15.25 23.60 -4.88
N LEU A 100 16.33 22.89 -5.19
CA LEU A 100 17.11 22.15 -4.21
C LEU A 100 17.47 23.09 -3.06
N PRO A 101 17.31 22.66 -1.78
CA PRO A 101 17.69 23.49 -0.65
C PRO A 101 19.16 23.89 -0.82
N GLY A 102 19.39 25.19 -0.99
CA GLY A 102 20.71 25.76 -1.08
C GLY A 102 21.51 25.30 0.12
N ARG A 103 22.73 24.81 -0.15
CA ARG A 103 23.74 24.41 0.85
C ARG A 103 23.71 25.45 1.97
N THR A 104 23.19 25.06 3.14
CA THR A 104 23.29 25.88 4.33
C THR A 104 24.74 25.82 4.76
N GLU A 105 25.54 26.76 4.27
CA GLU A 105 26.84 27.06 4.84
C GLU A 105 26.58 27.76 6.18
N TRP A 106 26.50 26.94 7.23
CA TRP A 106 26.59 27.42 8.59
C TRP A 106 28.04 27.88 8.80
N ILE A 107 28.23 29.21 8.87
CA ILE A 107 29.40 29.86 9.49
C ILE A 107 29.10 30.02 10.98
#